data_AF-A0A0A0HFL9-F1
#
_entry.id   AF-A0A0A0HFL9-F1
#
_cell.length_a   1.000
_cell.length_b   1.000
_cell.length_c   1.000
_cell.angle_alpha   90.00
_cell.angle_beta   90.00
_cell.angle_gamma   90.00
#
_symmetry.space_group_name_H-M   'P 1'
#
loop_
_entity.id
_entity.type
_entity.pdbx_description
1 polymer ?
#
loop_
_entity_poly.entity_id
_entity_poly.type
_entity_poly.pdbx_seq_one_letter_code
_entity_poly.pdbx_strand_id
1 'polypeptide(L)' 'MPLSQTGAELLFEVFSQRYERGSTIVTSNLPFDEWTSTFGSERLTGALLDRLTHHVHILEMNGESYRLKHSRQSGRA' A
#
# COMPACT_ATOMS: atom_id res chain seq x y z
N MET A 1 -9.07 -8.43 -3.18
CA MET A 1 -10.13 -7.91 -4.06
C MET A 1 -9.55 -6.69 -4.75
N PRO A 2 -9.48 -6.66 -6.09
CA PRO A 2 -9.05 -5.46 -6.81
C PRO A 2 -10.01 -4.30 -6.52
N LEU A 3 -9.50 -3.07 -6.59
CA LEU A 3 -10.34 -1.89 -6.54
C LEU A 3 -11.28 -1.89 -7.76
N SER A 4 -12.46 -1.32 -7.61
CA SER A 4 -13.23 -0.89 -8.78
C SER A 4 -12.41 0.13 -9.56
N GLN A 5 -12.62 0.23 -10.87
CA GLN A 5 -11.91 1.20 -11.71
C GLN A 5 -12.01 2.62 -11.13
N THR A 6 -13.22 3.06 -10.77
CA THR A 6 -13.44 4.36 -10.14
C THR A 6 -12.72 4.49 -8.81
N GLY A 7 -12.67 3.43 -8.00
CA GLY A 7 -11.92 3.44 -6.74
C GLY A 7 -10.41 3.61 -6.95
N ALA A 8 -9.84 2.95 -7.95
CA ALA A 8 -8.45 3.09 -8.33
C ALA A 8 -8.12 4.52 -8.83
N GLU A 9 -8.99 5.09 -9.66
CA GLU A 9 -8.86 6.46 -10.17
C GLU A 9 -8.94 7.51 -9.06
N LEU A 10 -9.90 7.39 -8.15
CA LEU A 10 -10.03 8.29 -6.99
C LEU A 10 -8.82 8.20 -6.06
N LEU A 11 -8.33 7.00 -5.79
CA LEU A 11 -7.15 6.81 -4.96
C LEU A 11 -5.90 7.40 -5.63
N PHE A 12 -5.75 7.22 -6.94
CA PHE A 12 -4.70 7.87 -7.72
C PHE A 12 -4.77 9.40 -7.64
N GLU A 13 -5.97 9.98 -7.69
CA GLU A 13 -6.16 11.42 -7.57
C GLU A 13 -5.71 11.93 -6.19
N VAL A 14 -6.08 11.22 -5.11
CA VAL A 14 -5.61 11.55 -3.75
C VAL A 14 -4.09 11.58 -3.68
N PHE A 15 -3.41 10.54 -4.18
CA PHE A 15 -1.95 10.51 -4.19
C PHE A 15 -1.35 11.62 -5.07
N SER A 16 -1.95 11.89 -6.22
CA SER A 16 -1.51 12.95 -7.14
C SER A 16 -1.65 14.34 -6.52
N GLN A 17 -2.71 14.59 -5.76
CA GLN A 17 -2.92 15.87 -5.07
C GLN A 17 -1.96 16.07 -3.89
N ARG A 18 -1.48 14.99 -3.25
CA ARG A 18 -0.52 15.06 -2.13
C ARG A 18 0.94 15.05 -2.55
N TYR A 19 1.24 14.54 -3.74
CA TYR A 19 2.59 14.55 -4.31
C TYR A 19 3.20 15.95 -4.22
N GLU A 20 4.41 16.04 -3.66
CA GLU A 20 5.16 17.29 -3.39
C GLU A 20 4.45 18.34 -2.51
N ARG A 21 3.29 18.00 -1.93
CA ARG A 21 2.45 18.93 -1.16
C ARG A 21 2.18 18.49 0.28
N GLY A 22 2.33 17.19 0.58
CA GLY A 22 2.19 16.70 1.95
C GLY A 22 2.64 15.25 2.15
N SER A 23 3.15 14.96 3.34
CA SER A 23 3.64 13.62 3.70
C SER A 23 2.51 12.60 3.76
N THR A 24 2.67 11.47 3.08
CA THR A 24 1.69 10.37 3.03
C THR A 24 2.33 9.08 3.51
N ILE A 25 1.66 8.39 4.44
CA ILE A 25 2.06 7.05 4.91
C ILE A 25 1.16 6.03 4.21
N VAL A 26 1.77 5.00 3.63
CA VAL A 26 1.07 3.88 3.02
C VAL A 26 1.59 2.59 3.65
N THR A 27 0.67 1.70 4.02
CA THR A 27 1.00 0.35 4.49
C THR A 27 0.45 -0.64 3.49
N SER A 28 1.31 -1.54 3.01
CA SER A 28 0.92 -2.62 2.09
C SER A 28 1.53 -3.92 2.58
N ASN A 29 0.77 -5.01 2.49
CA ASN A 29 1.30 -6.37 2.62
C ASN A 29 1.66 -6.98 1.26
N LEU A 30 1.48 -6.23 0.16
CA LEU A 30 1.85 -6.61 -1.20
C LEU A 30 3.11 -5.85 -1.64
N PRO A 31 4.06 -6.53 -2.31
CA PRO A 31 5.17 -5.87 -2.98
C PRO A 31 4.67 -5.03 -4.16
N PHE A 32 5.46 -4.04 -4.60
CA PHE A 32 5.01 -3.05 -5.60
C PHE A 32 4.66 -3.63 -6.96
N ASP A 33 5.33 -4.70 -7.39
CA ASP A 33 5.05 -5.43 -8.63
C ASP A 33 3.65 -6.08 -8.63
N GLU A 34 3.11 -6.40 -7.46
CA GLU A 34 1.74 -6.92 -7.33
C GLU A 34 0.66 -5.83 -7.31
N TRP A 35 1.00 -4.54 -7.25
CA TRP A 35 0.01 -3.47 -7.14
C TRP A 35 -0.87 -3.33 -8.38
N THR A 36 -0.39 -3.74 -9.55
CA THR A 36 -1.19 -3.75 -10.78
C THR A 36 -2.44 -4.62 -10.63
N SER A 37 -2.36 -5.71 -9.85
CA SER A 37 -3.52 -6.55 -9.54
C SER A 37 -4.57 -5.83 -8.68
N THR A 38 -4.17 -4.81 -7.92
CA THR A 38 -5.04 -4.03 -7.04
C THR A 38 -5.65 -2.84 -7.77
N PHE A 39 -4.87 -2.11 -8.55
CA PHE A 39 -5.31 -0.93 -9.31
C PHE A 39 -5.93 -1.26 -10.67
N GLY A 40 -5.74 -2.48 -11.18
CA GLY A 40 -6.36 -2.98 -12.41
C GLY A 40 -5.79 -2.43 -13.71
N SER A 41 -4.80 -1.53 -13.66
CA SER A 41 -4.17 -0.93 -14.83
C SER A 41 -2.68 -0.71 -14.59
N GLU A 42 -1.84 -1.29 -15.45
CA GLU A 42 -0.38 -1.13 -15.39
C GLU A 42 0.04 0.33 -15.56
N ARG A 43 -0.63 1.05 -16.47
CA ARG A 43 -0.36 2.47 -16.70
C ARG A 43 -0.68 3.33 -15.48
N LEU A 44 -1.84 3.12 -14.84
CA LEU A 44 -2.24 3.86 -13.66
C LEU A 44 -1.32 3.55 -12.48
N THR A 45 -1.00 2.26 -12.30
CA THR A 45 -0.11 1.77 -11.24
C THR A 45 1.29 2.34 -11.38
N GLY A 46 1.87 2.31 -12.59
CA GLY A 46 3.18 2.89 -12.86
C GLY A 46 3.23 4.38 -12.55
N ALA A 47 2.23 5.14 -13.01
CA ALA A 47 2.13 6.56 -12.72
C ALA A 47 1.97 6.85 -11.21
N LEU A 48 1.26 6.00 -10.48
CA LEU A 48 1.14 6.11 -9.02
C LEU A 48 2.47 5.85 -8.32
N LEU A 49 3.12 4.72 -8.66
CA LEU A 49 4.38 4.30 -8.05
C LEU A 49 5.50 5.32 -8.32
N ASP A 50 5.54 5.90 -9.51
CA ASP A 50 6.47 6.99 -9.86
C ASP A 50 6.37 8.16 -8.85
N ARG A 51 5.14 8.64 -8.59
CA ARG A 51 4.90 9.72 -7.61
C ARG A 51 5.21 9.30 -6.18
N LEU A 52 4.81 8.09 -5.78
CA LEU A 52 5.00 7.61 -4.41
C LEU A 52 6.46 7.33 -4.07
N THR A 53 7.26 6.89 -5.04
CA THR A 53 8.65 6.46 -4.81
C THR A 53 9.68 7.55 -5.06
N HIS A 54 9.30 8.71 -5.61
CA HIS A 54 10.22 9.82 -5.84
C HIS A 54 10.84 10.38 -4.54
N HIS A 55 10.04 10.56 -3.49
CA HIS A 55 10.48 11.07 -2.18
C HIS A 55 9.98 10.18 -1.05
N VAL A 56 10.62 9.03 -0.84
CA VAL A 56 10.11 7.97 0.05
C VAL A 56 11.16 7.41 1.00
N HIS A 57 10.68 6.94 2.15
CA HIS A 57 11.39 5.98 2.99
C HIS A 57 10.61 4.67 3.00
N ILE A 58 11.22 3.60 2.49
CA ILE A 58 10.61 2.27 2.49
C ILE A 58 11.03 1.55 3.77
N LEU A 59 10.05 1.11 4.54
CA LEU A 59 10.25 0.35 5.77
C LEU A 59 9.71 -1.06 5.56
N GLU A 60 10.61 -2.03 5.41
CA GLU A 60 10.23 -3.43 5.28
C GLU A 60 9.91 -4.04 6.65
N MET A 61 8.70 -4.60 6.75
CA MET A 61 8.18 -5.18 7.99
C MET A 61 8.26 -6.71 7.93
N ASN A 62 9.38 -7.28 8.39
CA ASN A 62 9.66 -8.72 8.33
C ASN A 62 9.44 -9.47 9.67
N GLY A 63 8.65 -8.88 10.58
CA GLY A 63 8.41 -9.43 11.91
C GLY A 63 7.29 -10.49 11.96
N GLU A 64 7.27 -11.26 13.04
CA GLU A 64 6.14 -12.16 13.31
C GLU A 64 4.83 -11.41 13.55
N SER A 65 3.70 -12.03 13.20
CA SER A 65 2.38 -11.48 13.47
C SER A 65 2.14 -11.31 14.98
N TYR A 66 1.99 -10.06 15.41
CA TYR A 66 1.60 -9.73 16.79
C TYR A 66 0.28 -10.41 17.19
N ARG A 67 -0.69 -10.50 16.27
CA ARG A 67 -1.98 -11.18 16.53
C ARG A 67 -1.79 -12.66 16.88
N LEU A 68 -0.90 -13.34 16.15
CA LEU A 68 -0.59 -14.76 16.41
C LEU A 68 0.16 -14.94 17.72
N LYS A 69 1.08 -14.02 18.04
CA LYS A 69 1.79 -14.02 19.32
C LYS A 69 0.82 -13.89 20.49
N HIS A 70 -0.15 -12.96 20.40
CA HIS A 70 -1.18 -12.79 21.42
C HIS A 70 -2.10 -14.00 21.55
N SER A 71 -2.59 -14.58 20.44
CA SER A 71 -3.48 -15.75 20.53
C SER A 71 -2.80 -16.96 21.16
N ARG A 72 -1.51 -17.19 20.88
CA ARG A 72 -0.70 -18.24 21.52
C ARG A 72 -0.48 -18.02 23.02
N GLN A 73 -0.45 -16.76 23.48
CA GLN A 73 -0.32 -16.43 24.90
C GLN A 73 -1.65 -16.64 25.63
N SER A 74 -2.78 -16.25 25.05
CA SER A 74 -4.11 -16.39 25.66
C SER A 74 -4.63 -17.84 25.67
N GLY A 75 -4.25 -18.67 24.70
CA GLY A 75 -4.62 -20.10 24.66
C GLY A 75 -3.81 -21.00 25.59
N ARG A 76 -2.90 -20.43 26.39
CA ARG A 76 -2.11 -21.13 27.42
C ARG A 76 -2.65 -20.91 28.84
N ALA A 77 -3.80 -20.25 28.99
CA ALA A 77 -4.54 -20.12 30.24
C ALA A 77 -5.52 -21.29 30.43
#